data_AF-A0A2G4E7I0-F1
#
_entry.id   AF-A0A2G4E7I0-F1
#
_cell.length_a   1.000
_cell.length_b   1.000
_cell.length_c   1.000
_cell.angle_alpha   90.00
_cell.angle_beta   90.00
_cell.angle_gamma   90.00
#
_symmetry.space_group_name_H-M   'P 1'
#
loop_
_entity.id
_entity.type
_entity.pdbx_description
1 polymer ?
#
loop_
_entity_poly.entity_id
_entity_poly.type
_entity_poly.pdbx_seq_one_letter_code
_entity_poly.pdbx_strand_id
1 'polypeptide(L)'
;MSAPTNNIQIINGPDGKPAFVVIPYEEYVSQHGVEDLIPHEVVSRIVDGSTPIRAWREYLDLTQELVAGRLGISQPAYAQQESVARPRKQTRERIAQAFGIRPDQLDI
;
A
#
# COMPACT_ATOMS: atom_id res chain seq x y z
N MET A 1 -35.45 1.04 19.05
CA MET A 1 -34.58 0.00 18.49
C MET A 1 -34.60 0.18 16.98
N SER A 2 -33.55 0.73 16.38
CA SER A 2 -33.42 0.86 14.93
C SER A 2 -32.46 -0.22 14.47
N ALA A 3 -32.95 -1.19 13.69
CA ALA A 3 -32.09 -2.22 13.12
C ALA A 3 -31.20 -1.59 12.04
N PRO A 4 -29.86 -1.78 12.05
CA PRO A 4 -29.03 -1.33 10.95
C PRO A 4 -29.39 -2.18 9.73
N THR A 5 -29.95 -1.53 8.69
CA THR A 5 -30.36 -2.22 7.48
C THR A 5 -29.12 -2.49 6.65
N ASN A 6 -28.80 -3.77 6.48
CA ASN A 6 -27.79 -4.30 5.56
C ASN A 6 -28.17 -3.88 4.13
N ASN A 7 -27.65 -2.75 3.65
CA ASN A 7 -28.15 -2.04 2.46
C ASN A 7 -27.44 -2.47 1.17
N ILE A 8 -27.07 -3.75 1.12
CA ILE A 8 -26.42 -4.38 -0.04
C ILE A 8 -27.52 -4.84 -1.00
N GLN A 9 -27.52 -4.30 -2.23
CA GLN A 9 -28.47 -4.69 -3.26
C GLN A 9 -27.86 -5.75 -4.18
N ILE A 10 -28.57 -6.85 -4.38
CA ILE A 10 -28.19 -7.91 -5.32
C ILE A 10 -29.08 -7.83 -6.56
N ILE A 11 -28.46 -7.76 -7.74
CA ILE A 11 -29.15 -7.81 -9.03
C ILE A 11 -28.89 -9.19 -9.63
N ASN A 12 -29.94 -10.01 -9.73
CA ASN A 12 -29.84 -11.36 -10.29
C ASN A 12 -29.87 -11.34 -11.82
N GLY A 13 -29.11 -12.24 -12.42
CA GLY A 13 -29.12 -12.51 -13.85
C GLY A 13 -30.34 -13.35 -14.27
N PRO A 14 -30.49 -13.60 -15.59
CA PRO A 14 -31.60 -14.38 -16.14
C PRO A 14 -31.67 -15.82 -15.64
N ASP A 15 -30.57 -16.37 -15.13
CA ASP A 15 -30.48 -17.70 -14.51
C ASP A 15 -30.87 -17.71 -13.02
N GLY A 16 -31.31 -16.56 -12.49
CA GLY A 16 -31.71 -16.38 -11.09
C GLY A 16 -30.54 -16.25 -10.12
N LYS A 17 -29.29 -16.27 -10.60
CA LYS A 17 -28.10 -16.13 -9.75
C LYS A 17 -27.65 -14.68 -9.65
N PRO A 18 -26.98 -14.27 -8.57
CA PRO A 18 -26.40 -12.93 -8.45
C PRO A 18 -25.48 -12.60 -9.63
N ALA A 19 -25.79 -11.54 -10.37
CA ALA A 19 -24.96 -11.02 -11.46
C ALA A 19 -24.20 -9.77 -11.03
N PHE A 20 -24.83 -8.91 -10.22
CA PHE A 20 -24.19 -7.71 -9.66
C PHE A 20 -24.54 -7.56 -8.18
N VAL A 21 -23.63 -6.92 -7.45
CA VAL A 21 -23.82 -6.52 -6.04
C VAL A 21 -23.47 -5.05 -5.93
N VAL A 22 -24.39 -4.25 -5.39
CA VAL A 22 -24.19 -2.82 -5.11
C VAL A 22 -24.01 -2.67 -3.61
N ILE A 23 -22.87 -2.14 -3.23
CA ILE A 23 -22.51 -1.86 -1.84
C ILE A 23 -22.43 -0.35 -1.68
N PRO A 24 -23.12 0.25 -0.70
CA PRO A 24 -22.94 1.67 -0.38
C PRO A 24 -21.46 1.99 -0.18
N TYR A 25 -20.99 3.11 -0.74
CA TYR A 25 -19.55 3.41 -0.77
C TYR A 25 -18.91 3.49 0.61
N GLU A 26 -19.57 4.14 1.58
CA GLU A 26 -19.07 4.21 2.96
C GLU A 26 -18.92 2.81 3.59
N GLU A 27 -19.85 1.90 3.29
CA GLU A 27 -19.82 0.53 3.78
C GLU A 27 -18.69 -0.28 3.11
N TYR A 28 -18.51 -0.12 1.79
CA TYR A 28 -17.37 -0.70 1.05
C TYR A 28 -16.03 -0.25 1.63
N VAL A 29 -15.84 1.06 1.86
CA VAL A 29 -14.59 1.63 2.40
C VAL A 29 -14.36 1.19 3.86
N SER A 30 -15.42 1.04 4.65
CA SER A 30 -15.29 0.56 6.03
C SER A 30 -14.84 -0.91 6.12
N GLN A 31 -15.23 -1.73 5.13
CA GLN A 31 -14.89 -3.16 5.07
C GLN A 31 -13.57 -3.42 4.35
N HIS A 32 -13.22 -2.57 3.38
CA HIS A 32 -11.97 -2.60 2.64
C HIS A 32 -11.15 -1.36 3.02
N GLY A 33 -10.49 -1.46 4.18
CA GLY A 33 -9.70 -0.37 4.73
C GLY A 33 -8.65 0.14 3.73
N VAL A 34 -8.43 1.46 3.75
CA VAL A 34 -7.42 2.18 2.97
C VAL A 34 -6.00 1.63 3.22
N GLU A 35 -5.78 0.92 4.33
CA GLU A 35 -4.49 0.37 4.76
C GLU A 35 -3.88 -0.63 3.77
N ASP A 36 -4.68 -1.31 2.96
CA ASP A 36 -4.18 -2.28 1.96
C ASP A 36 -3.89 -1.67 0.59
N LEU A 37 -4.17 -0.37 0.39
CA LEU A 37 -4.03 0.27 -0.91
C LEU A 37 -2.66 0.93 -1.06
N ILE A 38 -2.11 0.85 -2.27
CA ILE A 38 -0.91 1.59 -2.67
C ILE A 38 -1.38 2.91 -3.28
N PRO A 39 -0.96 4.08 -2.74
CA PRO A 39 -1.34 5.37 -3.29
C PRO A 39 -0.98 5.50 -4.76
N HIS A 40 -1.87 6.09 -5.56
CA HIS A 40 -1.63 6.27 -7.00
C HIS A 40 -0.33 7.04 -7.29
N GLU A 41 0.03 8.00 -6.44
CA GLU A 41 1.29 8.76 -6.58
C GLU A 41 2.53 7.87 -6.47
N VAL A 42 2.52 6.89 -5.56
CA VAL A 42 3.60 5.90 -5.43
C VAL A 42 3.71 5.08 -6.72
N VAL A 43 2.58 4.61 -7.25
CA VAL A 43 2.54 3.84 -8.49
C VAL A 43 3.05 4.66 -9.68
N SER A 44 2.62 5.92 -9.79
CA SER A 44 3.08 6.83 -10.87
C SER A 44 4.59 6.99 -10.84
N ARG A 45 5.18 7.25 -9.67
CA ARG A 45 6.64 7.39 -9.52
C ARG A 45 7.39 6.13 -9.93
N ILE A 46 6.84 4.94 -9.64
CA ILE A 46 7.45 3.66 -10.03
C ILE A 46 7.41 3.48 -11.56
N VAL A 47 6.27 3.82 -12.19
CA VAL A 47 6.13 3.82 -13.65
C VAL A 47 7.12 4.79 -14.30
N ASP A 48 7.37 5.94 -13.67
CA ASP A 48 8.36 6.94 -14.11
C ASP A 48 9.83 6.52 -13.83
N GLY A 49 10.06 5.33 -13.27
CA GLY A 49 11.38 4.73 -13.09
C GLY A 49 11.96 4.84 -11.67
N SER A 50 11.19 5.30 -10.69
CA SER A 50 11.61 5.25 -9.29
C SER A 50 11.58 3.82 -8.74
N THR A 51 12.51 3.48 -7.85
CA THR A 51 12.41 2.22 -7.11
C THR A 51 11.23 2.28 -6.13
N PRO A 52 10.60 1.15 -5.79
CA PRO A 52 9.49 1.13 -4.82
C PRO A 52 9.88 1.76 -3.48
N ILE A 53 11.09 1.50 -2.99
CA ILE A 53 11.61 2.10 -1.75
C ILE A 53 11.66 3.62 -1.85
N ARG A 54 12.18 4.16 -2.97
CA ARG A 54 12.28 5.61 -3.16
C ARG A 54 10.90 6.25 -3.28
N ALA A 55 10.01 5.64 -4.06
CA ALA A 55 8.65 6.15 -4.26
C ALA A 55 7.89 6.26 -2.94
N TRP A 56 7.94 5.23 -2.09
CA TRP A 56 7.35 5.25 -0.76
C TRP A 56 8.03 6.25 0.18
N ARG A 57 9.37 6.33 0.17
CA ARG A 57 10.10 7.28 1.00
C ARG A 57 9.66 8.72 0.72
N GLU A 58 9.56 9.08 -0.56
CA GLU A 58 9.17 10.43 -0.99
C GLU A 58 7.69 10.70 -0.71
N TYR A 59 6.81 9.73 -0.92
CA TYR A 59 5.38 9.85 -0.57
C TYR A 59 5.14 10.07 0.93
N LEU A 60 5.98 9.46 1.78
CA LEU A 60 5.91 9.59 3.24
C LEU A 60 6.73 10.79 3.78
N ASP A 61 7.26 11.65 2.90
CA ASP A 61 8.11 12.81 3.25
C ASP A 61 9.33 12.44 4.14
N LEU A 62 9.90 11.25 3.94
CA LEU A 62 11.04 10.78 4.71
C LEU A 62 12.37 11.14 4.02
N THR A 63 13.36 11.59 4.79
CA THR A 63 14.73 11.77 4.28
C THR A 63 15.50 10.47 4.34
N GLN A 64 16.52 10.31 3.48
CA GLN A 64 17.41 9.14 3.55
C GLN A 64 18.08 9.00 4.93
N GLU A 65 18.42 10.12 5.57
CA GLU A 65 19.04 10.16 6.90
C GLU A 65 18.08 9.66 7.99
N LEU A 66 16.82 10.09 7.95
CA LEU A 66 15.81 9.66 8.91
C LEU A 66 15.58 8.15 8.81
N VAL A 67 15.46 7.61 7.60
CA VAL A 67 15.25 6.18 7.38
C VAL A 67 16.49 5.38 7.80
N ALA A 68 17.69 5.84 7.44
CA ALA A 68 18.94 5.23 7.87
C ALA A 68 19.05 5.16 9.40
N GLY A 69 18.65 6.25 10.10
CA GLY A 69 18.55 6.30 11.55
C GLY A 69 17.58 5.28 12.12
N ARG A 70 16.38 5.15 11.53
CA ARG A 70 15.38 4.11 11.92
C ARG A 70 15.92 2.69 11.74
N LEU A 71 16.75 2.47 10.73
CA LEU A 71 17.35 1.17 10.41
C LEU A 71 18.65 0.89 11.17
N GLY A 72 19.22 1.87 11.88
CA GLY A 72 20.51 1.73 12.55
C GLY A 72 21.69 1.55 11.59
N ILE A 73 21.60 2.10 10.37
CA ILE A 73 22.66 2.04 9.34
C ILE A 73 23.12 3.44 8.95
N SER A 74 24.22 3.54 8.20
CA SER A 74 24.66 4.82 7.66
C SER A 74 23.78 5.27 6.47
N GLN A 75 23.66 6.59 6.27
CA GLN A 75 22.92 7.16 5.14
C GLN A 75 23.44 6.63 3.78
N PRO A 76 24.76 6.52 3.50
CA PRO A 76 25.23 5.93 2.25
C PRO A 76 24.84 4.46 2.08
N ALA A 77 24.81 3.68 3.16
CA ALA A 77 24.35 2.29 3.11
C ALA A 77 22.86 2.20 2.77
N TYR A 78 22.03 3.10 3.33
CA TYR A 78 20.62 3.20 2.94
C TYR A 78 20.46 3.64 1.47
N ALA A 79 21.20 4.65 1.02
CA ALA A 79 21.14 5.11 -0.38
C ALA A 79 21.47 3.98 -1.37
N GLN A 80 22.43 3.11 -1.03
CA GLN A 80 22.71 1.90 -1.81
C GLN A 80 21.50 0.94 -1.82
N GLN A 81 20.89 0.67 -0.66
CA GLN A 81 19.69 -0.19 -0.59
C GLN A 81 18.51 0.37 -1.38
N GLU A 82 18.30 1.70 -1.34
CA GLU A 82 17.23 2.38 -2.06
C GLU A 82 17.40 2.29 -3.58
N SER A 83 18.65 2.28 -4.07
CA SER A 83 18.94 2.16 -5.50
C SER A 83 18.67 0.76 -6.07
N VAL A 84 18.49 -0.25 -5.21
CA VAL A 84 18.22 -1.62 -5.65
C VAL A 84 16.75 -1.79 -6.03
N ALA A 85 16.48 -2.07 -7.30
CA ALA A 85 15.12 -2.27 -7.81
C ALA A 85 14.36 -3.43 -7.11
N ARG A 86 15.06 -4.52 -6.77
CA ARG A 86 14.49 -5.69 -6.09
C ARG A 86 15.32 -6.06 -4.86
N PRO A 87 15.05 -5.45 -3.69
CA PRO A 87 15.77 -5.76 -2.45
C PRO A 87 15.51 -7.20 -2.00
N ARG A 88 16.47 -7.79 -1.30
CA ARG A 88 16.27 -9.10 -0.64
C ARG A 88 15.11 -9.00 0.36
N LYS A 89 14.38 -10.10 0.54
CA LYS A 89 13.23 -10.20 1.46
C LYS A 89 13.49 -9.56 2.83
N GLN A 90 14.61 -9.90 3.47
CA GLN A 90 14.97 -9.38 4.78
C GLN A 90 15.18 -7.84 4.79
N THR A 91 15.81 -7.29 3.75
CA THR A 91 15.99 -5.84 3.62
C THR A 91 14.65 -5.15 3.40
N ARG A 92 13.79 -5.73 2.55
CA ARG A 92 12.45 -5.22 2.28
C ARG A 92 11.59 -5.16 3.54
N GLU A 93 11.59 -6.23 4.34
CA GLU A 93 10.85 -6.29 5.62
C GLU A 93 11.31 -5.20 6.59
N ARG A 94 12.62 -4.99 6.74
CA ARG A 94 13.15 -3.93 7.62
C ARG A 94 12.79 -2.52 7.13
N ILE A 95 12.88 -2.27 5.83
CA ILE A 95 12.54 -0.95 5.26
C ILE A 95 11.03 -0.70 5.38
N ALA A 96 10.19 -1.70 5.07
CA ALA A 96 8.74 -1.59 5.24
C ALA A 96 8.36 -1.27 6.69
N GLN A 97 9.00 -1.93 7.66
CA GLN A 97 8.83 -1.61 9.07
C GLN A 97 9.25 -0.16 9.41
N ALA A 98 10.37 0.31 8.84
CA ALA A 98 10.83 1.70 9.04
C ALA A 98 9.87 2.73 8.41
N PHE A 99 9.12 2.35 7.39
CA PHE A 99 8.08 3.18 6.74
C PHE A 99 6.71 3.06 7.40
N GLY A 100 6.47 2.00 8.19
CA GLY A 100 5.16 1.72 8.76
C GLY A 100 4.18 1.14 7.75
N ILE A 101 4.68 0.44 6.72
CA ILE A 101 3.88 -0.15 5.63
C ILE A 101 4.07 -1.67 5.59
N ARG A 102 3.28 -2.37 4.77
CA ARG A 102 3.41 -3.81 4.61
C ARG A 102 4.57 -4.16 3.65
N PRO A 103 5.34 -5.24 3.87
CA PRO A 103 6.47 -5.59 3.01
C PRO A 103 6.14 -5.87 1.54
N ASP A 104 4.93 -6.33 1.24
CA ASP A 104 4.44 -6.56 -0.13
C ASP A 104 4.14 -5.27 -0.88
N GLN A 105 3.91 -4.15 -0.18
CA GLN A 105 3.77 -2.83 -0.81
C GLN A 105 5.11 -2.31 -1.38
N LEU A 106 6.23 -2.97 -1.06
CA LEU A 106 7.55 -2.73 -1.67
C LEU A 106 7.91 -3.79 -2.74
N ASP A 107 6.98 -4.69 -3.09
CA ASP A 107 7.16 -5.76 -4.06
C ASP A 107 6.29 -5.52 -5.31
N ILE A 108 6.44 -4.33 -5.88
CA ILE A 108 5.69 -3.83 -7.06
C ILE A 108 6.52 -4.06 -8.34
#